data_AF-W2VJ20-F1
#
_entry.id   AF-W2VJ20-F1
#
_cell.length_a   1.000
_cell.length_b   1.000
_cell.length_c   1.000
_cell.angle_alpha   90.00
_cell.angle_beta   90.00
_cell.angle_gamma   90.00
#
_symmetry.space_group_name_H-M   'P 1'
#
loop_
_entity.id
_entity.type
_entity.pdbx_description
1 polymer ?
#
loop_
_entity_poly.entity_id
_entity_poly.type
_entity_poly.pdbx_seq_one_letter_code
_entity_poly.pdbx_strand_id
1 'polypeptide(L)'
;MRAVNAVKKWSKTAVKEGRENSDINVIWFCVEGTSSKLFPEAIKSLSKATSMYPSVPIIVVITKSYSKPEREKNIHMVEEVFGKLKSSKNLKGIIPVVALIYEIDEEQFVAQEGITELIDMTYDLIPEGMQAAKKDIEAFKLNRKRSFAQTAIATFTLSAVAIAAIPIPLSDAVLLTPLESGEINAIAKIYGIKIDKNSKRFIASLVEAGTVVVAAKAAINALKAIPAINLAASVINAAVAGAIVLGIGEVCVYIYEQIYLGIKSIDDVDWLNKVIESKLNKQIIEKINMIVTDEDFRNGNITNLKKLFTKLLSR
;
A
#
# COMPACT_ATOMS: atom_id res chain seq x y z
N MET A 1 -21.02 12.37 1.87
CA MET A 1 -20.40 11.02 1.75
C MET A 1 -20.61 10.33 0.38
N ARG A 2 -21.79 10.42 -0.26
CA ARG A 2 -22.05 9.72 -1.55
C ARG A 2 -21.06 10.08 -2.67
N ALA A 3 -20.78 11.36 -2.89
CA ALA A 3 -19.84 11.82 -3.94
C ALA A 3 -18.40 11.32 -3.73
N VAL A 4 -17.88 11.42 -2.50
CA VAL A 4 -16.54 10.90 -2.13
C VAL A 4 -16.42 9.41 -2.45
N ASN A 5 -17.44 8.63 -2.14
CA ASN A 5 -17.45 7.19 -2.43
C ASN A 5 -17.56 6.90 -3.93
N ALA A 6 -18.30 7.72 -4.69
CA ALA A 6 -18.41 7.58 -6.14
C ALA A 6 -17.05 7.80 -6.82
N VAL A 7 -16.33 8.87 -6.49
CA VAL A 7 -14.98 9.14 -7.01
C VAL A 7 -14.04 7.98 -6.68
N LYS A 8 -13.98 7.55 -5.42
CA LYS A 8 -13.15 6.40 -5.01
C LYS A 8 -13.49 5.11 -5.76
N LYS A 9 -14.78 4.85 -6.00
CA LYS A 9 -15.24 3.65 -6.73
C LYS A 9 -14.84 3.74 -8.21
N TRP A 10 -15.05 4.89 -8.83
CA TRP A 10 -14.68 5.13 -10.21
C TRP A 10 -13.16 4.98 -10.41
N SER A 11 -12.34 5.64 -9.59
CA SER A 11 -10.87 5.56 -9.70
C SER A 11 -10.35 4.14 -9.54
N LYS A 12 -10.89 3.37 -8.58
CA LYS A 12 -10.54 1.95 -8.42
C LYS A 12 -10.92 1.11 -9.64
N THR A 13 -12.05 1.41 -10.27
CA THR A 13 -12.54 0.67 -11.44
C THR A 13 -11.68 0.98 -12.67
N ALA A 14 -11.40 2.26 -12.92
CA ALA A 14 -10.49 2.72 -13.98
C ALA A 14 -9.11 2.04 -13.89
N VAL A 15 -8.49 2.08 -12.70
CA VAL A 15 -7.19 1.44 -12.44
C VAL A 15 -7.22 -0.08 -12.66
N LYS A 16 -8.33 -0.76 -12.31
CA LYS A 16 -8.48 -2.21 -12.46
C LYS A 16 -8.62 -2.62 -13.91
N GLU A 17 -9.40 -1.88 -14.68
CA GLU A 17 -9.71 -2.21 -16.08
C GLU A 17 -8.59 -1.81 -17.03
N GLY A 18 -7.61 -1.02 -16.57
CA GLY A 18 -6.43 -0.66 -17.35
C GLY A 18 -6.79 0.14 -18.60
N ARG A 19 -7.91 0.87 -18.57
CA ARG A 19 -8.36 1.68 -19.71
C ARG A 19 -7.33 2.76 -19.97
N GLU A 20 -6.88 2.87 -21.22
CA GLU A 20 -6.08 4.01 -21.67
C GLU A 20 -6.84 5.32 -21.41
N ASN A 21 -6.12 6.38 -21.01
CA ASN A 21 -6.69 7.71 -20.73
C ASN A 21 -7.80 7.74 -19.66
N SER A 22 -7.78 6.83 -18.68
CA SER A 22 -8.76 6.80 -17.57
C SER A 22 -8.25 7.43 -16.27
N ASP A 23 -7.13 8.13 -16.33
CA ASP A 23 -6.49 8.73 -15.17
C ASP A 23 -7.02 10.14 -14.91
N ILE A 24 -7.08 10.54 -13.64
CA ILE A 24 -7.43 11.92 -13.27
C ILE A 24 -6.15 12.76 -13.36
N ASN A 25 -6.02 13.58 -14.40
CA ASN A 25 -4.82 14.40 -14.62
C ASN A 25 -4.91 15.80 -14.02
N VAL A 26 -6.11 16.37 -13.91
CA VAL A 26 -6.36 17.67 -13.27
C VAL A 26 -7.66 17.54 -12.48
N ILE A 27 -7.71 18.15 -11.30
CA ILE A 27 -8.90 18.16 -10.44
C ILE A 27 -9.46 19.58 -10.39
N TRP A 28 -10.64 19.79 -10.97
CA TRP A 28 -11.44 20.97 -10.69
C TRP A 28 -12.24 20.74 -9.42
N PHE A 29 -11.91 21.50 -8.37
CA PHE A 29 -12.66 21.46 -7.13
C PHE A 29 -13.62 22.64 -7.05
N CYS A 30 -14.86 22.39 -7.45
CA CYS A 30 -15.90 23.42 -7.47
C CYS A 30 -16.48 23.64 -6.07
N VAL A 31 -16.45 24.88 -5.60
CA VAL A 31 -17.16 25.35 -4.40
C VAL A 31 -18.06 26.52 -4.77
N GLU A 32 -19.11 26.74 -4.00
CA GLU A 32 -20.05 27.84 -4.25
C GLU A 32 -19.65 29.09 -3.46
N GLY A 33 -19.39 30.20 -4.15
CA GLY A 33 -18.91 31.46 -3.56
C GLY A 33 -19.86 32.09 -2.54
N THR A 34 -21.17 31.83 -2.65
CA THR A 34 -22.18 32.31 -1.70
C THR A 34 -22.22 31.49 -0.41
N SER A 35 -21.49 30.38 -0.34
CA SER A 35 -21.52 29.39 0.76
C SER A 35 -20.12 29.16 1.37
N SER A 36 -19.31 30.21 1.47
CA SER A 36 -17.90 30.15 1.91
C SER A 36 -17.65 29.49 3.25
N LYS A 37 -18.62 29.55 4.17
CA LYS A 37 -18.59 28.86 5.47
C LYS A 37 -18.41 27.34 5.35
N LEU A 38 -18.78 26.74 4.21
CA LEU A 38 -18.68 25.30 3.96
C LEU A 38 -17.34 24.87 3.35
N PHE A 39 -16.48 25.81 2.95
CA PHE A 39 -15.21 25.49 2.29
C PHE A 39 -14.32 24.54 3.11
N PRO A 40 -14.14 24.72 4.44
CA PRO A 40 -13.32 23.80 5.22
C PRO A 40 -13.78 22.34 5.13
N GLU A 41 -15.08 22.09 5.25
CA GLU A 41 -15.63 20.73 5.18
C GLU A 41 -15.58 20.16 3.75
N ALA A 42 -15.87 20.99 2.75
CA ALA A 42 -15.84 20.62 1.35
C ALA A 42 -14.42 20.21 0.94
N ILE A 43 -13.40 21.01 1.26
CA ILE A 43 -12.00 20.73 0.94
C ILE A 43 -11.50 19.48 1.69
N LYS A 44 -11.90 19.30 2.95
CA LYS A 44 -11.60 18.05 3.69
C LYS A 44 -12.21 16.82 3.01
N SER A 45 -13.39 16.96 2.43
CA SER A 45 -14.06 15.89 1.68
C SER A 45 -13.34 15.60 0.35
N LEU A 46 -12.84 16.62 -0.33
CA LEU A 46 -12.00 16.49 -1.52
C LEU A 46 -10.76 15.63 -1.24
N SER A 47 -9.96 16.01 -0.23
CA SER A 47 -8.72 15.31 0.12
C SER A 47 -8.96 13.81 0.38
N LYS A 48 -10.12 13.47 0.96
CA LYS A 48 -10.53 12.07 1.12
C LYS A 48 -10.87 11.42 -0.23
N ALA A 49 -11.65 12.09 -1.07
CA ALA A 49 -12.09 11.58 -2.38
C ALA A 49 -10.92 11.31 -3.33
N THR A 50 -9.92 12.20 -3.34
CA THR A 50 -8.79 12.18 -4.26
C THR A 50 -7.51 11.61 -3.64
N SER A 51 -7.62 10.89 -2.52
CA SER A 51 -6.49 10.23 -1.85
C SER A 51 -5.68 9.24 -2.70
N MET A 52 -6.22 8.79 -3.84
CA MET A 52 -5.48 8.00 -4.85
C MET A 52 -4.55 8.85 -5.73
N TYR A 53 -4.75 10.16 -5.74
CA TYR A 53 -4.07 11.16 -6.57
C TYR A 53 -3.46 12.27 -5.70
N PRO A 54 -2.59 11.93 -4.72
CA PRO A 54 -2.04 12.89 -3.76
C PRO A 54 -1.07 13.91 -4.37
N SER A 55 -0.70 13.80 -5.65
CA SER A 55 0.23 14.69 -6.35
C SER A 55 -0.41 15.43 -7.53
N VAL A 56 -1.64 15.06 -7.91
CA VAL A 56 -2.34 15.65 -9.06
C VAL A 56 -2.71 17.11 -8.79
N PRO A 57 -2.53 18.02 -9.77
CA PRO A 57 -2.84 19.43 -9.63
C PRO A 57 -4.34 19.67 -9.41
N ILE A 58 -4.63 20.62 -8.53
CA ILE A 58 -5.98 21.02 -8.11
C ILE A 58 -6.16 22.50 -8.47
N ILE A 59 -7.24 22.79 -9.20
CA ILE A 59 -7.75 24.14 -9.40
C ILE A 59 -9.03 24.26 -8.57
N VAL A 60 -9.08 25.23 -7.66
CA VAL A 60 -10.32 25.52 -6.93
C VAL A 60 -11.15 26.48 -7.76
N VAL A 61 -12.35 26.05 -8.13
CA VAL A 61 -13.28 26.84 -8.93
C VAL A 61 -14.35 27.40 -8.00
N ILE A 62 -14.32 28.69 -7.75
CA ILE A 62 -15.33 29.35 -6.92
C ILE A 62 -16.48 29.74 -7.85
N THR A 63 -17.50 28.89 -7.91
CA THR A 63 -18.69 29.10 -8.74
C THR A 63 -19.62 30.15 -8.13
N LYS A 64 -20.53 30.73 -8.93
CA LYS A 64 -21.45 31.79 -8.50
C LYS A 64 -20.73 33.00 -7.88
N SER A 65 -19.56 33.34 -8.43
CA SER A 65 -18.75 34.46 -7.96
C SER A 65 -19.28 35.81 -8.48
N TYR A 66 -20.52 36.15 -8.11
CA TYR A 66 -21.19 37.35 -8.60
C TYR A 66 -20.69 38.64 -7.93
N SER A 67 -20.44 38.59 -6.62
CA SER A 67 -20.05 39.75 -5.81
C SER A 67 -18.52 39.93 -5.77
N LYS A 68 -18.02 41.04 -6.33
CA LYS A 68 -16.57 41.35 -6.32
C LYS A 68 -15.96 41.38 -4.91
N PRO A 69 -16.58 42.04 -3.90
CA PRO A 69 -16.05 42.01 -2.53
C PRO A 69 -16.02 40.61 -1.90
N GLU A 70 -16.94 39.72 -2.28
CA GLU A 70 -16.93 38.33 -1.78
C GLU A 70 -15.86 37.48 -2.46
N ARG A 71 -15.49 37.77 -3.71
CA ARG A 71 -14.43 37.02 -4.43
C ARG A 71 -13.12 37.03 -3.66
N GLU A 72 -12.65 38.21 -3.25
CA GLU A 72 -11.39 38.34 -2.50
C GLU A 72 -11.43 37.55 -1.19
N LYS A 73 -12.52 37.66 -0.43
CA LYS A 73 -12.72 36.91 0.82
C LYS A 73 -12.73 35.41 0.59
N ASN A 74 -13.38 34.96 -0.48
CA ASN A 74 -13.49 33.55 -0.81
C ASN A 74 -12.15 32.97 -1.25
N ILE A 75 -11.36 33.72 -2.03
CA ILE A 75 -9.99 33.34 -2.41
C ILE A 75 -9.13 33.16 -1.16
N HIS A 76 -9.09 34.17 -0.27
CA HIS A 76 -8.33 34.08 0.96
C HIS A 76 -8.76 32.89 1.85
N MET A 77 -10.08 32.62 1.94
CA MET A 77 -10.59 31.46 2.67
C MET A 77 -10.07 30.13 2.09
N VAL A 78 -10.06 30.00 0.76
CA VAL A 78 -9.51 28.81 0.09
C VAL A 78 -8.02 28.67 0.40
N GLU A 79 -7.25 29.74 0.25
CA GLU A 79 -5.80 29.75 0.56
C GLU A 79 -5.53 29.35 2.01
N GLU A 80 -6.28 29.90 2.97
CA GLU A 80 -6.12 29.60 4.39
C GLU A 80 -6.41 28.12 4.69
N VAL A 81 -7.49 27.58 4.12
CA VAL A 81 -7.87 26.17 4.32
C VAL A 81 -6.83 25.25 3.66
N PHE A 82 -6.41 25.53 2.42
CA PHE A 82 -5.41 24.72 1.72
C PHE A 82 -4.03 24.81 2.38
N GLY A 83 -3.62 25.98 2.90
CA GLY A 83 -2.34 26.17 3.60
C GLY A 83 -2.18 25.25 4.82
N LYS A 84 -3.29 24.78 5.41
CA LYS A 84 -3.31 23.84 6.53
C LYS A 84 -3.23 22.36 6.09
N LEU A 85 -3.30 22.07 4.80
CA LEU A 85 -3.33 20.71 4.25
C LEU A 85 -1.96 20.30 3.73
N LYS A 86 -1.65 19.00 3.85
CA LYS A 86 -0.45 18.41 3.21
C LYS A 86 -0.46 18.56 1.69
N SER A 87 -1.65 18.62 1.10
CA SER A 87 -1.88 18.79 -0.34
C SER A 87 -1.83 20.26 -0.79
N SER A 88 -1.42 21.20 0.06
CA SER A 88 -1.31 22.63 -0.28
C SER A 88 -0.51 22.88 -1.55
N LYS A 89 0.57 22.11 -1.75
CA LYS A 89 1.46 22.19 -2.92
C LYS A 89 0.78 21.82 -4.25
N ASN A 90 -0.35 21.13 -4.19
CA ASN A 90 -1.10 20.73 -5.37
C ASN A 90 -2.14 21.78 -5.77
N LEU A 91 -2.43 22.76 -4.91
CA LEU A 91 -3.27 23.88 -5.31
C LEU A 91 -2.48 24.74 -6.30
N LYS A 92 -2.90 24.74 -7.56
CA LYS A 92 -2.24 25.48 -8.65
C LYS A 92 -2.94 26.77 -9.01
N GLY A 93 -4.21 26.90 -8.66
CA GLY A 93 -4.95 28.13 -8.86
C GLY A 93 -6.30 28.13 -8.16
N ILE A 94 -6.81 29.34 -7.97
CA ILE A 94 -8.14 29.62 -7.45
C ILE A 94 -8.79 30.56 -8.46
N ILE A 95 -9.85 30.09 -9.11
CA ILE A 95 -10.49 30.83 -10.21
C ILE A 95 -11.95 31.10 -9.84
N PRO A 96 -12.31 32.36 -9.56
CA PRO A 96 -13.71 32.78 -9.47
C PRO A 96 -14.38 32.63 -10.84
N VAL A 97 -15.54 31.98 -10.88
CA VAL A 97 -16.26 31.69 -12.12
C VAL A 97 -17.71 32.12 -12.03
N VAL A 98 -18.14 32.85 -13.05
CA VAL A 98 -19.53 33.08 -13.41
C VAL A 98 -19.76 32.31 -14.72
N ALA A 99 -20.29 31.09 -14.61
CA ALA A 99 -20.34 30.17 -15.74
C ALA A 99 -21.41 30.54 -16.78
N LEU A 100 -22.48 31.19 -16.33
CA LEU A 100 -23.58 31.70 -17.15
C LEU A 100 -23.88 33.13 -16.70
N ILE A 101 -24.38 33.95 -17.61
CA ILE A 101 -24.87 35.29 -17.29
C ILE A 101 -25.92 35.14 -16.17
N TYR A 102 -25.75 35.92 -15.10
CA TYR A 102 -26.66 35.91 -13.97
C TYR A 102 -27.44 37.22 -13.94
N GLU A 103 -28.75 37.12 -14.14
CA GLU A 103 -29.68 38.25 -14.02
C GLU A 103 -29.97 38.50 -12.54
N ILE A 104 -29.70 39.72 -12.08
CA ILE A 104 -30.07 40.18 -10.73
C ILE A 104 -31.49 40.74 -10.78
N ASP A 105 -31.76 41.58 -11.79
CA ASP A 105 -33.06 42.16 -12.13
C ASP A 105 -33.09 42.55 -13.62
N GLU A 106 -34.11 43.29 -14.06
CA GLU A 106 -34.32 43.69 -15.47
C GLU A 106 -33.20 44.58 -16.04
N GLU A 107 -32.44 45.28 -15.18
CA GLU A 107 -31.41 46.25 -15.59
C GLU A 107 -29.99 45.81 -15.22
N GLN A 108 -29.84 44.87 -14.27
CA GLN A 108 -28.57 44.44 -13.73
C GLN A 108 -28.28 42.97 -14.02
N PHE A 109 -27.16 42.72 -14.67
CA PHE A 109 -26.64 41.38 -14.95
C PHE A 109 -25.16 41.29 -14.61
N VAL A 110 -24.75 40.07 -14.26
CA VAL A 110 -23.34 39.71 -14.10
C VAL A 110 -22.93 38.88 -15.30
N ALA A 111 -22.00 39.42 -16.09
CA ALA A 111 -21.48 38.76 -17.28
C ALA A 111 -20.71 37.47 -16.94
N GLN A 112 -20.61 36.58 -17.92
CA GLN A 112 -19.76 35.39 -17.83
C GLN A 112 -18.29 35.80 -17.64
N GLU A 113 -17.58 35.11 -16.74
CA GLU A 113 -16.20 35.42 -16.39
C GLU A 113 -15.49 34.18 -15.82
N GLY A 114 -14.18 34.05 -16.04
CA GLY A 114 -13.34 33.02 -15.41
C GLY A 114 -13.27 31.68 -16.16
N ILE A 115 -14.11 31.47 -17.18
CA ILE A 115 -14.14 30.20 -17.94
C ILE A 115 -12.91 30.06 -18.83
N THR A 116 -12.50 31.11 -19.53
CA THR A 116 -11.31 31.08 -20.40
C THR A 116 -10.06 30.83 -19.56
N GLU A 117 -9.92 31.53 -18.44
CA GLU A 117 -8.80 31.38 -17.49
C GLU A 117 -8.76 29.97 -16.90
N LEU A 118 -9.92 29.37 -16.61
CA LEU A 118 -10.01 27.98 -16.14
C LEU A 118 -9.56 27.00 -17.22
N ILE A 119 -9.96 27.20 -18.47
CA ILE A 119 -9.56 26.36 -19.59
C ILE A 119 -8.05 26.46 -19.80
N ASP A 120 -7.50 27.67 -19.89
CA ASP A 120 -6.08 27.91 -20.14
C ASP A 120 -5.21 27.29 -19.05
N MET A 121 -5.52 27.56 -17.77
CA MET A 121 -4.80 26.95 -16.65
C MET A 121 -4.92 25.42 -16.64
N THR A 122 -6.06 24.87 -17.07
CA THR A 122 -6.23 23.42 -17.17
C THR A 122 -5.29 22.85 -18.24
N TYR A 123 -5.23 23.47 -19.42
CA TYR A 123 -4.33 23.06 -20.50
C TYR A 123 -2.87 23.11 -20.07
N ASP A 124 -2.46 24.19 -19.38
CA ASP A 124 -1.09 24.36 -18.89
C ASP A 124 -0.69 23.27 -17.87
N LEU A 125 -1.66 22.77 -17.09
CA LEU A 125 -1.43 21.78 -16.04
C LEU A 125 -1.53 20.32 -16.52
N ILE A 126 -2.07 20.06 -17.72
CA ILE A 126 -2.19 18.69 -18.24
C ILE A 126 -0.85 17.94 -18.25
N PRO A 127 0.26 18.50 -18.77
CA PRO A 127 1.53 17.77 -18.83
C PRO A 127 2.07 17.35 -17.46
N GLU A 128 2.03 18.26 -16.47
CA GLU A 128 2.40 17.96 -15.07
C GLU A 128 1.43 16.92 -14.49
N GLY A 129 0.13 17.11 -14.71
CA GLY A 129 -0.95 16.27 -14.22
C GLY A 129 -0.90 14.83 -14.70
N MET A 130 -0.54 14.60 -15.96
CA MET A 130 -0.34 13.26 -16.53
C MET A 130 0.81 12.52 -15.84
N GLN A 131 1.93 13.20 -15.61
CA GLN A 131 3.08 12.59 -14.92
C GLN A 131 2.75 12.28 -13.45
N ALA A 132 2.10 13.22 -12.77
CA ALA A 132 1.67 13.06 -11.38
C ALA A 132 0.68 11.89 -11.23
N ALA A 133 -0.35 11.84 -12.09
CA ALA A 133 -1.36 10.79 -12.06
C ALA A 133 -0.75 9.41 -12.31
N LYS A 134 0.14 9.28 -13.29
CA LYS A 134 0.86 8.02 -13.57
C LYS A 134 1.62 7.52 -12.35
N LYS A 135 2.43 8.40 -11.74
CA LYS A 135 3.21 8.07 -10.53
C LYS A 135 2.30 7.67 -9.36
N ASP A 136 1.24 8.43 -9.13
CA ASP A 136 0.30 8.17 -8.04
C ASP A 136 -0.41 6.81 -8.21
N ILE A 137 -0.80 6.48 -9.45
CA ILE A 137 -1.42 5.18 -9.78
C ILE A 137 -0.42 4.03 -9.64
N GLU A 138 0.81 4.19 -10.12
CA GLU A 138 1.86 3.18 -9.96
C GLU A 138 2.13 2.91 -8.48
N ALA A 139 2.25 3.95 -7.66
CA ALA A 139 2.40 3.85 -6.21
C ALA A 139 1.18 3.18 -5.56
N PHE A 140 -0.03 3.52 -5.99
CA PHE A 140 -1.26 2.90 -5.50
C PHE A 140 -1.30 1.39 -5.85
N LYS A 141 -1.01 1.02 -7.10
CA LYS A 141 -0.93 -0.38 -7.56
C LYS A 141 0.11 -1.16 -6.77
N LEU A 142 1.28 -0.58 -6.52
CA LEU A 142 2.35 -1.20 -5.74
C LEU A 142 1.92 -1.43 -4.28
N ASN A 143 1.35 -0.41 -3.62
CA ASN A 143 0.87 -0.54 -2.25
C ASN A 143 -0.26 -1.56 -2.11
N ARG A 144 -1.13 -1.68 -3.13
CA ARG A 144 -2.13 -2.76 -3.21
C ARG A 144 -1.47 -4.14 -3.29
N LYS A 145 -0.45 -4.33 -4.14
CA LYS A 145 0.31 -5.58 -4.23
C LYS A 145 0.96 -5.96 -2.91
N ARG A 146 1.63 -5.01 -2.24
CA ARG A 146 2.21 -5.20 -0.89
C ARG A 146 1.15 -5.66 0.10
N SER A 147 0.00 -4.98 0.15
CA SER A 147 -1.11 -5.36 1.07
C SER A 147 -1.66 -6.76 0.79
N PHE A 148 -1.83 -7.13 -0.48
CA PHE A 148 -2.26 -8.50 -0.82
C PHE A 148 -1.18 -9.54 -0.49
N ALA A 149 0.09 -9.22 -0.73
CA ALA A 149 1.20 -10.12 -0.40
C ALA A 149 1.29 -10.34 1.10
N GLN A 150 1.18 -9.29 1.92
CA GLN A 150 1.15 -9.43 3.38
C GLN A 150 -0.04 -10.28 3.86
N THR A 151 -1.19 -10.17 3.20
CA THR A 151 -2.35 -11.04 3.50
C THR A 151 -2.06 -12.52 3.17
N ALA A 152 -1.38 -12.78 2.05
CA ALA A 152 -0.94 -14.13 1.69
C ALA A 152 0.07 -14.66 2.73
N ILE A 153 1.12 -13.90 3.02
CA ILE A 153 2.16 -14.24 4.02
C ILE A 153 1.52 -14.58 5.37
N ALA A 154 0.58 -13.75 5.83
CA ALA A 154 -0.14 -13.99 7.07
C ALA A 154 -0.87 -15.33 7.08
N THR A 155 -1.53 -15.66 5.96
CA THR A 155 -2.28 -16.91 5.80
C THR A 155 -1.36 -18.13 5.81
N PHE A 156 -0.27 -18.09 5.05
CA PHE A 156 0.71 -19.18 4.99
C PHE A 156 1.45 -19.34 6.32
N THR A 157 1.87 -18.24 6.95
CA THR A 157 2.53 -18.24 8.26
C THR A 157 1.65 -18.89 9.33
N LEU A 158 0.38 -18.49 9.44
CA LEU A 158 -0.54 -19.08 10.41
C LEU A 158 -0.83 -20.56 10.14
N SER A 159 -0.83 -20.96 8.87
CA SER A 159 -0.95 -22.37 8.46
C SER A 159 0.29 -23.17 8.88
N ALA A 160 1.49 -22.61 8.73
CA ALA A 160 2.75 -23.23 9.15
C ALA A 160 2.77 -23.47 10.66
N VAL A 161 2.38 -22.46 11.44
CA VAL A 161 2.21 -22.55 12.90
C VAL A 161 1.23 -23.66 13.27
N ALA A 162 0.11 -23.78 12.56
CA ALA A 162 -0.89 -24.81 12.83
C ALA A 162 -0.40 -26.24 12.50
N ILE A 163 0.29 -26.42 11.37
CA ILE A 163 0.84 -27.71 10.97
C ILE A 163 1.94 -28.16 11.95
N ALA A 164 2.86 -27.26 12.29
CA ALA A 164 3.99 -27.56 13.18
C ALA A 164 3.62 -27.63 14.68
N ALA A 165 2.38 -27.28 15.04
CA ALA A 165 1.84 -27.50 16.38
C ALA A 165 1.50 -28.97 16.64
N ILE A 166 1.40 -29.79 15.59
CA ILE A 166 1.30 -31.25 15.72
C ILE A 166 2.69 -31.76 16.14
N PRO A 167 2.82 -32.65 17.13
CA PRO A 167 4.11 -33.12 17.66
C PRO A 167 4.84 -34.06 16.69
N ILE A 168 5.17 -33.55 15.51
CA ILE A 168 5.95 -34.20 14.46
C ILE A 168 7.33 -33.54 14.43
N PRO A 169 8.42 -34.31 14.26
CA PRO A 169 9.76 -33.74 14.12
C PRO A 169 9.84 -32.79 12.92
N LEU A 170 10.16 -31.51 13.17
CA LEU A 170 10.43 -30.55 12.09
C LEU A 170 11.66 -30.91 11.25
N SER A 171 12.48 -31.86 11.71
CA SER A 171 13.56 -32.45 10.92
C SER A 171 13.06 -33.12 9.64
N ASP A 172 11.76 -33.46 9.58
CA ASP A 172 11.10 -33.96 8.37
C ASP A 172 10.58 -32.76 7.54
N ALA A 173 11.50 -31.86 7.15
CA ALA A 173 11.27 -30.59 6.44
C ALA A 173 10.31 -30.69 5.22
N VAL A 174 10.09 -31.91 4.73
CA VAL A 174 9.10 -32.33 3.72
C VAL A 174 7.70 -31.76 3.96
N LEU A 175 7.29 -31.51 5.22
CA LEU A 175 5.94 -31.00 5.51
C LEU A 175 5.72 -29.52 5.19
N LEU A 176 6.76 -28.68 5.27
CA LEU A 176 6.62 -27.23 5.02
C LEU A 176 6.88 -26.86 3.56
N THR A 177 7.65 -27.66 2.83
CA THR A 177 8.00 -27.43 1.42
C THR A 177 6.78 -27.12 0.51
N PRO A 178 5.64 -27.84 0.58
CA PRO A 178 4.47 -27.49 -0.23
C PRO A 178 3.85 -26.14 0.16
N LEU A 179 3.89 -25.80 1.45
CA LEU A 179 3.35 -24.56 1.99
C LEU A 179 4.21 -23.37 1.56
N GLU A 180 5.53 -23.46 1.70
CA GLU A 180 6.50 -22.46 1.27
C GLU A 180 6.42 -22.25 -0.25
N SER A 181 6.38 -23.33 -1.03
CA SER A 181 6.18 -23.25 -2.48
C SER A 181 4.85 -22.58 -2.83
N GLY A 182 3.78 -22.87 -2.09
CA GLY A 182 2.47 -22.23 -2.24
C GLY A 182 2.52 -20.72 -1.97
N GLU A 183 3.21 -20.32 -0.90
CA GLU A 183 3.41 -18.91 -0.53
C GLU A 183 4.16 -18.15 -1.62
N ILE A 184 5.31 -18.66 -2.05
CA ILE A 184 6.16 -18.03 -3.06
C ILE A 184 5.37 -17.85 -4.37
N ASN A 185 4.61 -18.87 -4.78
CA ASN A 185 3.76 -18.80 -5.98
C ASN A 185 2.60 -17.82 -5.83
N ALA A 186 1.97 -17.74 -4.66
CA ALA A 186 0.89 -16.80 -4.40
C ALA A 186 1.39 -15.35 -4.50
N ILE A 187 2.57 -15.06 -3.93
CA ILE A 187 3.20 -13.74 -4.02
C ILE A 187 3.64 -13.45 -5.46
N ALA A 188 4.22 -14.42 -6.17
CA ALA A 188 4.59 -14.29 -7.58
C ALA A 188 3.37 -13.86 -8.43
N LYS A 189 2.21 -14.50 -8.23
CA LYS A 189 0.96 -14.17 -8.91
C LYS A 189 0.47 -12.76 -8.59
N ILE A 190 0.59 -12.31 -7.33
CA ILE A 190 0.23 -10.94 -6.92
C ILE A 190 1.07 -9.91 -7.65
N TYR A 191 2.37 -10.16 -7.80
CA TYR A 191 3.28 -9.26 -8.50
C TYR A 191 3.21 -9.40 -10.03
N GLY A 192 2.62 -10.47 -10.55
CA GLY A 192 2.47 -10.72 -11.99
C GLY A 192 3.70 -11.41 -12.61
N ILE A 193 4.48 -12.10 -11.79
CA ILE A 193 5.65 -12.85 -12.23
C ILE A 193 5.18 -14.14 -12.91
N LYS A 194 5.70 -14.41 -14.11
CA LYS A 194 5.35 -15.61 -14.89
C LYS A 194 6.03 -16.83 -14.28
N ILE A 195 5.26 -17.89 -14.01
CA ILE A 195 5.81 -19.14 -13.47
C ILE A 195 6.39 -19.97 -14.62
N ASP A 196 7.62 -19.63 -15.00
CA ASP A 196 8.43 -20.32 -16.02
C ASP A 196 9.57 -21.12 -15.40
N LYS A 197 10.52 -21.60 -16.22
CA LYS A 197 11.66 -22.40 -15.77
C LYS A 197 12.56 -21.64 -14.79
N ASN A 198 12.77 -20.34 -14.98
CA ASN A 198 13.67 -19.55 -14.15
C ASN A 198 13.01 -19.20 -12.82
N SER A 199 11.72 -18.84 -12.85
CA SER A 199 10.92 -18.68 -11.63
C SER A 199 10.85 -19.96 -10.80
N LYS A 200 10.73 -21.14 -11.43
CA LYS A 200 10.78 -22.44 -10.73
C LYS A 200 12.13 -22.71 -10.08
N ARG A 201 13.24 -22.36 -10.74
CA ARG A 201 14.59 -22.46 -10.15
C ARG A 201 14.72 -21.55 -8.94
N PHE A 202 14.27 -20.31 -9.06
CA PHE A 202 14.25 -19.36 -7.94
C PHE A 202 13.42 -19.90 -6.75
N ILE A 203 12.21 -20.40 -7.01
CA ILE A 203 11.36 -21.02 -5.97
C ILE A 203 12.12 -22.15 -5.28
N ALA A 204 12.74 -23.05 -6.05
CA ALA A 204 13.51 -24.16 -5.49
C ALA A 204 14.67 -23.67 -4.61
N SER A 205 15.46 -22.69 -5.07
CA SER A 205 16.56 -22.12 -4.30
C SER A 205 16.10 -21.43 -3.02
N LEU A 206 14.96 -20.73 -3.05
CA LEU A 206 14.43 -20.06 -1.87
C LEU A 206 13.86 -21.04 -0.84
N VAL A 207 13.17 -22.09 -1.31
CA VAL A 207 12.71 -23.19 -0.46
C VAL A 207 13.92 -23.91 0.15
N GLU A 208 14.93 -24.24 -0.66
CA GLU A 208 16.17 -24.86 -0.17
C GLU A 208 16.83 -23.97 0.89
N ALA A 209 16.99 -22.68 0.62
CA ALA A 209 17.57 -21.72 1.56
C ALA A 209 16.75 -21.56 2.85
N GLY A 210 15.42 -21.56 2.76
CA GLY A 210 14.50 -21.52 3.91
C GLY A 210 14.55 -22.79 4.75
N THR A 211 14.76 -23.93 4.09
CA THR A 211 14.96 -25.23 4.74
C THR A 211 16.38 -25.42 5.28
N VAL A 212 17.30 -24.46 5.10
CA VAL A 212 18.68 -24.59 5.62
C VAL A 212 18.62 -24.82 7.12
N VAL A 213 18.85 -26.08 7.43
CA VAL A 213 18.77 -26.75 8.72
C VAL A 213 19.55 -26.01 9.82
N VAL A 214 20.51 -25.17 9.45
CA VAL A 214 21.35 -24.40 10.37
C VAL A 214 20.56 -23.30 11.09
N ALA A 215 19.77 -22.49 10.39
CA ALA A 215 18.99 -21.42 11.01
C ALA A 215 17.88 -21.98 11.91
N ALA A 216 17.17 -23.00 11.44
CA ALA A 216 16.15 -23.71 12.21
C ALA A 216 16.75 -24.40 13.45
N LYS A 217 17.90 -25.08 13.34
CA LYS A 217 18.57 -25.71 14.51
C LYS A 217 19.06 -24.67 15.50
N ALA A 218 19.68 -23.59 15.04
CA ALA A 218 20.12 -22.49 15.91
C ALA A 218 18.93 -21.88 16.64
N ALA A 219 17.81 -21.67 15.95
CA ALA A 219 16.55 -21.19 16.53
C ALA A 219 16.02 -22.12 17.62
N ILE A 220 15.89 -23.41 17.30
CA ILE A 220 15.40 -24.43 18.23
C ILE A 220 16.31 -24.48 19.46
N ASN A 221 17.63 -24.45 19.28
CA ASN A 221 18.58 -24.47 20.39
C ASN A 221 18.49 -23.19 21.24
N ALA A 222 18.37 -22.01 20.62
CA ALA A 222 18.18 -20.75 21.33
C ALA A 222 16.87 -20.76 22.13
N LEU A 223 15.79 -21.26 21.55
CA LEU A 223 14.48 -21.39 22.20
C LEU A 223 14.49 -22.39 23.36
N LYS A 224 15.19 -23.52 23.22
CA LYS A 224 15.39 -24.50 24.29
C LYS A 224 16.29 -24.00 25.42
N ALA A 225 17.20 -23.05 25.12
CA ALA A 225 18.15 -22.51 26.09
C ALA A 225 17.55 -21.41 26.99
N ILE A 226 16.29 -21.00 26.80
CA ILE A 226 15.66 -19.97 27.62
C ILE A 226 15.46 -20.51 29.05
N PRO A 227 16.16 -19.97 30.07
CA PRO A 227 16.03 -20.45 31.43
C PRO A 227 14.62 -20.24 31.97
N ALA A 228 14.13 -21.17 32.80
CA ALA A 228 12.84 -21.13 33.47
C ALA A 228 11.57 -21.21 32.60
N ILE A 229 11.70 -21.51 31.29
CA ILE A 229 10.54 -21.77 30.43
C ILE A 229 10.53 -23.21 29.95
N ASN A 230 9.53 -23.98 30.37
CA ASN A 230 9.35 -25.36 29.93
C ASN A 230 8.33 -25.41 28.77
N LEU A 231 8.76 -24.96 27.58
CA LEU A 231 7.91 -24.99 26.39
C LEU A 231 7.79 -26.41 25.84
N ALA A 232 6.57 -26.80 25.47
CA ALA A 232 6.36 -28.01 24.70
C ALA A 232 7.13 -27.93 23.37
N ALA A 233 7.70 -29.06 22.93
CA ALA A 233 8.43 -29.13 21.66
C ALA A 233 7.58 -28.67 20.47
N SER A 234 6.26 -28.93 20.50
CA SER A 234 5.31 -28.46 19.49
C SER A 234 5.17 -26.93 19.42
N VAL A 235 5.30 -26.22 20.55
CA VAL A 235 5.24 -24.74 20.59
C VAL A 235 6.51 -24.14 19.99
N ILE A 236 7.68 -24.69 20.35
CA ILE A 236 8.98 -24.30 19.77
C ILE A 236 8.97 -24.56 18.26
N ASN A 237 8.51 -25.74 17.86
CA ASN A 237 8.40 -26.15 16.46
C ASN A 237 7.49 -25.22 15.66
N ALA A 238 6.30 -24.94 16.18
CA ALA A 238 5.36 -24.02 15.56
C ALA A 238 5.91 -22.59 15.43
N ALA A 239 6.66 -22.13 16.44
CA ALA A 239 7.29 -20.81 16.41
C ALA A 239 8.36 -20.70 15.33
N VAL A 240 9.23 -21.71 15.22
CA VAL A 240 10.28 -21.75 14.20
C VAL A 240 9.68 -21.86 12.80
N ALA A 241 8.68 -22.72 12.61
CA ALA A 241 7.98 -22.85 11.33
C ALA A 241 7.33 -21.53 10.89
N GLY A 242 6.63 -20.84 11.79
CA GLY A 242 6.04 -19.54 11.49
C GLY A 242 7.09 -18.47 11.15
N ALA A 243 8.22 -18.46 11.84
CA ALA A 243 9.32 -17.52 11.56
C ALA A 243 9.96 -17.74 10.18
N ILE A 244 10.16 -19.00 9.80
CA ILE A 244 10.72 -19.38 8.49
C ILE A 244 9.80 -18.92 7.36
N VAL A 245 8.52 -19.31 7.42
CA VAL A 245 7.53 -18.97 6.38
C VAL A 245 7.36 -17.45 6.28
N LEU A 246 7.23 -16.74 7.41
CA LEU A 246 7.20 -15.28 7.42
C LEU A 246 8.43 -14.65 6.74
N GLY A 247 9.63 -15.16 7.06
CA GLY A 247 10.89 -14.66 6.48
C GLY A 247 10.98 -14.91 4.98
N ILE A 248 10.59 -16.09 4.50
CA ILE A 248 10.52 -16.44 3.07
C ILE A 248 9.57 -15.47 2.36
N GLY A 249 8.37 -15.26 2.92
CA GLY A 249 7.39 -14.32 2.40
C GLY A 249 7.90 -12.89 2.24
N GLU A 250 8.57 -12.36 3.27
CA GLU A 250 9.13 -11.00 3.24
C GLU A 250 10.27 -10.85 2.22
N VAL A 251 11.15 -11.85 2.10
CA VAL A 251 12.21 -11.87 1.07
C VAL A 251 11.60 -11.95 -0.34
N CYS A 252 10.56 -12.76 -0.53
CA CYS A 252 9.82 -12.82 -1.79
C CYS A 252 9.24 -11.47 -2.19
N VAL A 253 8.58 -10.78 -1.25
CA VAL A 253 8.01 -9.45 -1.49
C VAL A 253 9.09 -8.49 -1.95
N TYR A 254 10.24 -8.46 -1.28
CA TYR A 254 11.35 -7.62 -1.69
C TYR A 254 11.81 -7.93 -3.13
N ILE A 255 12.08 -9.21 -3.42
CA ILE A 255 12.59 -9.65 -4.73
C ILE A 255 11.59 -9.34 -5.85
N TYR A 256 10.34 -9.78 -5.70
CA TYR A 256 9.31 -9.59 -6.72
C TYR A 256 8.91 -8.14 -6.91
N GLU A 257 9.05 -7.31 -5.88
CA GLU A 257 8.90 -5.86 -6.01
C GLU A 257 10.01 -5.24 -6.87
N GLN A 258 11.28 -5.60 -6.67
CA GLN A 258 12.38 -5.10 -7.51
C GLN A 258 12.20 -5.52 -8.98
N ILE A 259 11.69 -6.74 -9.21
CA ILE A 259 11.39 -7.24 -10.55
C ILE A 259 10.18 -6.50 -11.15
N TYR A 260 9.11 -6.31 -10.38
CA TYR A 260 7.92 -5.58 -10.82
C TYR A 260 8.23 -4.12 -11.18
N LEU A 261 9.17 -3.49 -10.46
CA LEU A 261 9.64 -2.13 -10.75
C LEU A 261 10.63 -2.07 -11.92
N GLY A 262 11.00 -3.20 -12.52
CA GLY A 262 11.97 -3.26 -13.61
C GLY A 262 13.42 -2.98 -13.21
N ILE A 263 13.71 -2.91 -11.90
CA ILE A 263 15.06 -2.64 -11.36
C ILE A 263 15.94 -3.87 -11.50
N LYS A 264 15.34 -5.06 -11.34
CA LYS A 264 16.02 -6.36 -11.40
C LYS A 264 15.24 -7.33 -12.29
N SER A 265 15.91 -8.41 -12.69
CA SER A 265 15.29 -9.51 -13.43
C SER A 265 15.27 -10.79 -12.60
N ILE A 266 14.26 -11.63 -12.82
CA ILE A 266 14.23 -13.01 -12.30
C ILE A 266 15.38 -13.86 -12.88
N ASP A 267 15.99 -13.40 -13.98
CA ASP A 267 17.14 -14.04 -14.61
C ASP A 267 18.49 -13.65 -13.98
N ASP A 268 18.52 -12.63 -13.09
CA ASP A 268 19.72 -12.20 -12.36
C ASP A 268 19.98 -13.13 -11.16
N VAL A 269 20.39 -14.36 -11.47
CA VAL A 269 20.57 -15.45 -10.49
C VAL A 269 21.59 -15.09 -9.40
N ASP A 270 22.68 -14.41 -9.75
CA ASP A 270 23.70 -14.00 -8.79
C ASP A 270 23.16 -13.00 -7.76
N TRP A 271 22.37 -12.02 -8.22
CA TRP A 271 21.70 -11.09 -7.32
C TRP A 271 20.68 -11.82 -6.44
N LEU A 272 19.87 -12.73 -7.02
CA LEU A 272 18.90 -13.51 -6.26
C LEU A 272 19.57 -14.29 -5.14
N ASN A 273 20.64 -15.04 -5.44
CA ASN A 273 21.39 -15.82 -4.46
C ASN A 273 21.96 -14.91 -3.36
N LYS A 274 22.57 -13.77 -3.72
CA LYS A 274 23.08 -12.80 -2.74
C LYS A 274 21.97 -12.26 -1.84
N VAL A 275 20.79 -11.96 -2.38
CA VAL A 275 19.65 -11.47 -1.59
C VAL A 275 19.15 -12.56 -0.65
N ILE A 276 19.03 -13.79 -1.12
CA ILE A 276 18.62 -14.94 -0.31
C ILE A 276 19.60 -15.13 0.84
N GLU A 277 20.90 -15.25 0.56
CA GLU A 277 21.92 -15.48 1.58
C GLU A 277 21.99 -14.33 2.61
N SER A 278 21.96 -13.08 2.14
CA SER A 278 22.15 -11.90 3.00
C SER A 278 20.92 -11.51 3.80
N LYS A 279 19.71 -11.72 3.26
CA LYS A 279 18.46 -11.29 3.91
C LYS A 279 17.72 -12.41 4.60
N LEU A 280 17.66 -13.62 4.04
CA LEU A 280 16.77 -14.66 4.56
C LEU A 280 17.18 -15.10 5.97
N ASN A 281 18.46 -15.45 6.16
CA ASN A 281 18.97 -15.83 7.48
C ASN A 281 18.79 -14.73 8.51
N LYS A 282 19.07 -13.47 8.12
CA LYS A 282 18.89 -12.31 8.99
C LYS A 282 17.42 -12.14 9.41
N GLN A 283 16.49 -12.20 8.46
CA GLN A 283 15.06 -12.09 8.73
C GLN A 283 14.59 -13.19 9.67
N ILE A 284 14.93 -14.45 9.37
CA ILE A 284 14.54 -15.60 10.20
C ILE A 284 15.04 -15.41 11.64
N ILE A 285 16.32 -15.09 11.84
CA ILE A 285 16.92 -14.85 13.15
C ILE A 285 16.24 -13.68 13.87
N GLU A 286 15.99 -12.57 13.19
CA GLU A 286 15.27 -11.42 13.75
C GLU A 286 13.86 -11.81 14.23
N LYS A 287 13.08 -12.55 13.43
CA LYS A 287 11.75 -13.02 13.84
C LYS A 287 11.82 -13.97 15.03
N ILE A 288 12.79 -14.90 15.05
CA ILE A 288 13.00 -15.80 16.19
C ILE A 288 13.32 -15.01 17.45
N ASN A 289 14.22 -14.04 17.38
CA ASN A 289 14.55 -13.19 18.52
C ASN A 289 13.32 -12.43 19.02
N MET A 290 12.51 -11.87 18.12
CA MET A 290 11.25 -11.21 18.50
C MET A 290 10.31 -12.19 19.23
N ILE A 291 10.19 -13.42 18.76
CA ILE A 291 9.35 -14.45 19.38
C ILE A 291 9.89 -14.86 20.76
N VAL A 292 11.20 -15.09 20.89
CA VAL A 292 11.89 -15.43 22.16
C VAL A 292 11.65 -14.39 23.24
N THR A 293 11.61 -13.11 22.85
CA THR A 293 11.43 -11.98 23.78
C THR A 293 9.98 -11.68 24.12
N ASP A 294 9.01 -12.29 23.45
CA ASP A 294 7.59 -11.98 23.64
C ASP A 294 6.98 -12.75 24.82
N GLU A 295 6.28 -12.04 25.70
CA GLU A 295 5.69 -12.63 26.92
C GLU A 295 4.62 -13.68 26.63
N ASP A 296 3.82 -13.52 25.56
CA ASP A 296 2.77 -14.47 25.18
C ASP A 296 3.38 -15.82 24.78
N PHE A 297 4.52 -15.78 24.08
CA PHE A 297 5.30 -16.97 23.74
C PHE A 297 5.87 -17.66 24.99
N ARG A 298 6.43 -16.87 25.91
CA ARG A 298 7.01 -17.38 27.17
C ARG A 298 5.97 -18.05 28.08
N ASN A 299 4.70 -17.67 27.96
CA ASN A 299 3.56 -18.26 28.68
C ASN A 299 3.05 -19.59 28.06
N GLY A 300 3.62 -20.04 26.94
CA GLY A 300 3.76 -21.47 26.62
C GLY A 300 2.60 -22.23 26.00
N ASN A 301 1.61 -21.57 25.37
CA ASN A 301 0.55 -22.28 24.62
C ASN A 301 0.43 -21.84 23.14
N ILE A 302 -0.09 -22.74 22.30
CA ILE A 302 -0.24 -22.53 20.84
C ILE A 302 -1.21 -21.37 20.51
N THR A 303 -2.21 -21.14 21.36
CA THR A 303 -3.18 -20.05 21.18
C THR A 303 -2.50 -18.68 21.29
N ASN A 304 -1.60 -18.52 22.26
CA ASN A 304 -0.79 -17.33 22.45
C ASN A 304 0.20 -17.14 21.31
N LEU A 305 0.79 -18.22 20.79
CA LEU A 305 1.65 -18.18 19.61
C LEU A 305 0.91 -17.67 18.36
N LYS A 306 -0.34 -18.10 18.13
CA LYS A 306 -1.17 -17.57 17.03
C LYS A 306 -1.46 -16.07 17.19
N LYS A 307 -1.72 -15.60 18.42
CA LYS A 307 -1.91 -14.17 18.71
C LYS A 307 -0.64 -13.36 18.44
N LEU A 308 0.52 -13.88 18.85
CA LEU A 308 1.82 -13.28 18.58
C LEU A 308 2.06 -13.11 17.08
N PHE A 309 1.90 -14.17 16.28
CA PHE A 309 2.05 -14.04 14.83
C PHE A 309 1.06 -13.07 14.22
N THR A 310 -0.20 -13.05 14.68
CA THR A 310 -1.19 -12.06 14.24
C THR A 310 -0.72 -10.62 14.51
N LYS A 311 -0.10 -10.37 15.67
CA LYS A 311 0.48 -9.07 16.03
C LYS A 311 1.69 -8.72 15.17
N LEU A 312 2.57 -9.69 14.90
CA LEU A 312 3.74 -9.51 14.02
C LEU A 312 3.32 -9.17 12.58
N LEU A 313 2.24 -9.79 12.11
CA LEU A 313 1.68 -9.61 10.76
C LEU A 313 0.83 -8.34 10.60
N SER A 314 0.45 -7.69 11.70
CA SER A 314 -0.35 -6.45 11.69
C SER A 314 0.47 -5.15 11.65
N ARG A 315 1.80 -5.27 11.69
CA ARG A 315 2.74 -4.14 11.61
C ARG A 315 3.10 -3.84 10.17
#